data_AF-A0A917C307-F1
#
_entry.id   AF-A0A917C307-F1
#
_cell.length_a   1.000
_cell.length_b   1.000
_cell.length_c   1.000
_cell.angle_alpha   90.00
_cell.angle_beta   90.00
_cell.angle_gamma   90.00
#
_symmetry.space_group_name_H-M   'P 1'
#
loop_
_entity.id
_entity.type
_entity.pdbx_description
1 polymer ?
#
loop_
_entity_poly.entity_id
_entity_poly.type
_entity_poly.pdbx_seq_one_letter_code
_entity_poly.pdbx_strand_id
1 'polypeptide(L)'
;MPGAGYTYLTRDLTLNLAGLLVKQNAGMVFCYVSAVGADPSGQSRSMWARVKGRTEQELLKLPFRQAYMFRPGFVRPTPGLQRTHSYYKAISWLYPVLRPLFPKYVITLSEIGQAMIHSVTRGYGQPVLESKEIAHLAKPSSPEK
;
A
#
# COMPACT_ATOMS: atom_id res chain seq x y z
N MET A 1 19.31 3.95 -6.00
CA MET A 1 19.73 4.54 -4.70
C MET A 1 20.54 3.50 -3.94
N PRO A 2 21.65 3.86 -3.27
CA PRO A 2 22.39 2.96 -2.38
C PRO A 2 21.50 2.43 -1.24
N GLY A 3 21.79 1.25 -0.71
CA GLY A 3 20.93 0.58 0.28
C GLY A 3 20.68 1.36 1.58
N ALA A 4 21.66 2.16 2.03
CA ALA A 4 21.53 3.00 3.22
C ALA A 4 20.51 4.15 3.01
N GLY A 5 20.60 4.86 1.87
CA GLY A 5 19.65 5.93 1.54
C GLY A 5 18.22 5.43 1.38
N TYR A 6 18.03 4.24 0.80
CA TYR A 6 16.71 3.61 0.72
C TYR A 6 16.13 3.28 2.10
N THR A 7 16.96 2.75 3.01
CA THR A 7 16.53 2.38 4.37
C THR A 7 16.14 3.62 5.18
N TYR A 8 16.97 4.67 5.11
CA TYR A 8 16.68 5.93 5.77
C TYR A 8 15.34 6.53 5.33
N LEU A 9 15.13 6.66 4.02
CA LEU A 9 13.90 7.25 3.47
C LEU A 9 12.67 6.38 3.71
N THR A 10 12.79 5.06 3.53
CA THR A 10 11.62 4.15 3.57
C THR A 10 11.23 3.81 4.99
N ARG A 11 12.20 3.55 5.85
CA ARG A 11 11.97 3.06 7.22
C ARG A 11 12.16 4.16 8.23
N ASP A 12 13.36 4.73 8.33
CA ASP A 12 13.71 5.57 9.47
C ASP A 12 12.89 6.87 9.48
N LEU A 13 12.74 7.52 8.32
CA LEU A 13 11.87 8.69 8.18
C LEU A 13 10.41 8.35 8.50
N THR A 14 9.89 7.24 7.97
CA THR A 14 8.51 6.79 8.21
C THR A 14 8.24 6.51 9.68
N LEU A 15 9.13 5.77 10.36
CA LEU A 15 8.94 5.39 11.77
C LEU A 15 9.08 6.61 12.69
N ASN A 16 10.00 7.53 12.40
CA ASN A 16 10.10 8.78 13.15
C ASN A 16 8.83 9.62 13.02
N LEU A 17 8.32 9.79 11.79
CA LEU A 17 7.07 10.52 11.56
C LEU A 17 5.89 9.84 12.26
N ALA A 18 5.73 8.52 12.10
CA ALA A 18 4.67 7.77 12.74
C ALA A 18 4.74 7.84 14.27
N GLY A 19 5.93 7.76 14.85
CA GLY A 19 6.17 7.89 16.28
C GLY A 19 5.81 9.27 16.83
N LEU A 20 6.02 10.35 16.05
CA LEU A 20 5.57 11.69 16.42
C LEU A 20 4.04 11.81 16.34
N LEU A 21 3.44 11.32 15.25
CA LEU A 21 2.00 11.40 15.03
C LEU A 21 1.18 10.64 16.08
N VAL A 22 1.62 9.43 16.46
CA VAL A 22 0.88 8.63 17.44
C VAL A 22 0.88 9.25 18.84
N LYS A 23 1.96 9.95 19.21
CA LYS A 23 2.04 10.73 20.46
C LYS A 23 1.07 11.91 20.46
N GLN A 24 0.85 12.52 19.29
CA GLN A 24 -0.06 13.66 19.14
C GLN A 24 -1.53 13.22 19.08
N ASN A 25 -1.81 12.09 18.42
CA ASN A 25 -3.17 11.57 18.28
C ASN A 25 -3.15 10.06 18.02
N ALA A 26 -3.28 9.28 19.10
CA ALA A 26 -3.45 7.83 19.01
C ALA A 26 -4.75 7.43 18.26
N GLY A 27 -5.75 8.31 18.15
CA GLY A 27 -6.99 8.07 17.41
C GLY A 27 -6.85 8.01 15.89
N MET A 28 -5.67 8.32 15.34
CA MET A 28 -5.42 8.32 13.89
C MET A 28 -5.47 6.91 13.28
N VAL A 29 -5.84 6.87 12.00
CA VAL A 29 -5.60 5.71 11.14
C VAL A 29 -4.36 5.97 10.30
N PHE A 30 -3.34 5.14 10.45
CA PHE A 30 -2.08 5.27 9.72
C PHE A 30 -2.08 4.36 8.48
N CYS A 31 -2.05 4.93 7.28
CA CYS A 31 -1.94 4.16 6.03
C CYS A 31 -0.51 4.23 5.49
N TYR A 32 0.14 3.08 5.31
CA TYR A 32 1.48 2.97 4.76
C TYR A 32 1.46 2.30 3.39
N VAL A 33 2.07 2.95 2.38
CA VAL A 33 2.19 2.40 1.03
C VAL A 33 3.45 1.52 0.93
N SER A 34 3.22 0.22 1.06
CA SER A 34 4.21 -0.83 0.85
C SER A 34 4.17 -1.35 -0.60
N ALA A 35 4.41 -2.64 -0.83
CA ALA A 35 4.26 -3.32 -2.11
C ALA A 35 4.13 -4.84 -1.93
N VAL A 36 3.53 -5.51 -2.91
CA VAL A 36 3.57 -6.98 -3.01
C VAL A 36 5.00 -7.48 -2.91
N GLY A 37 5.25 -8.49 -2.07
CA GLY A 37 6.58 -9.06 -1.86
C GLY A 37 7.40 -8.40 -0.76
N ALA A 38 6.85 -7.40 -0.04
CA ALA A 38 7.40 -7.00 1.26
C ALA A 38 7.46 -8.21 2.20
N ASP A 39 8.60 -8.37 2.87
CA ASP A 39 8.92 -9.58 3.61
C ASP A 39 9.22 -9.27 5.09
N PRO A 40 8.26 -9.48 5.99
CA PRO A 40 8.45 -9.29 7.43
C PRO A 40 9.41 -10.31 8.06
N SER A 41 9.65 -11.47 7.42
CA SER A 41 10.59 -12.47 7.96
C SER A 41 12.05 -12.02 7.86
N GLY A 42 12.35 -11.11 6.94
CA GLY A 42 13.70 -10.63 6.68
C GLY A 42 14.60 -11.62 5.92
N GLN A 43 14.05 -12.72 5.39
CA GLN A 43 14.77 -13.78 4.69
C GLN A 43 14.87 -13.54 3.18
N SER A 44 14.04 -12.66 2.63
CA SER A 44 14.03 -12.31 1.21
C SER A 44 15.41 -11.86 0.77
N ARG A 45 15.85 -12.27 -0.42
CA ARG A 45 17.12 -11.81 -1.02
C ARG A 45 17.06 -10.34 -1.43
N SER A 46 15.85 -9.80 -1.63
CA SER A 46 15.64 -8.41 -1.98
C SER A 46 15.71 -7.48 -0.76
N MET A 47 16.67 -6.55 -0.76
CA MET A 47 16.83 -5.58 0.34
C MET A 47 15.57 -4.73 0.53
N TRP A 48 14.94 -4.28 -0.56
CA TRP A 48 13.75 -3.43 -0.48
C TRP A 48 12.58 -4.15 0.19
N ALA A 49 12.43 -5.45 -0.08
CA ALA A 49 11.39 -6.30 0.49
C ALA A 49 11.58 -6.46 2.00
N ARG A 50 12.82 -6.71 2.45
CA ARG A 50 13.16 -6.79 3.87
C ARG A 50 12.92 -5.46 4.59
N VAL A 51 13.34 -4.34 4.00
CA VAL A 51 13.18 -3.01 4.60
C VAL A 51 11.70 -2.65 4.74
N LYS A 52 10.89 -2.81 3.68
CA LYS A 52 9.45 -2.54 3.77
C LYS A 52 8.76 -3.49 4.76
N GLY A 53 9.07 -4.79 4.73
CA GLY A 53 8.49 -5.76 5.67
C GLY A 53 8.79 -5.46 7.14
N ARG A 54 10.03 -5.08 7.46
CA ARG A 54 10.38 -4.59 8.81
C ARG A 54 9.63 -3.31 9.18
N THR A 55 9.52 -2.37 8.24
CA THR A 55 8.79 -1.11 8.47
C THR A 55 7.32 -1.38 8.80
N GLU A 56 6.67 -2.29 8.07
CA GLU A 56 5.29 -2.70 8.35
C GLU A 56 5.13 -3.30 9.74
N GLN A 57 6.02 -4.20 10.13
CA GLN A 57 5.97 -4.84 11.44
C GLN A 57 6.10 -3.83 12.58
N GLU A 58 6.97 -2.84 12.44
CA GLU A 58 7.14 -1.77 13.43
C GLU A 58 5.94 -0.81 13.47
N LEU A 59 5.40 -0.42 12.31
CA LEU A 59 4.21 0.43 12.25
C LEU A 59 2.98 -0.21 12.90
N LEU A 60 2.81 -1.53 12.75
CA LEU A 60 1.70 -2.28 13.34
C LEU A 60 1.81 -2.42 14.87
N LYS A 61 2.99 -2.18 15.45
CA LYS A 61 3.18 -2.15 16.92
C LYS A 61 2.86 -0.79 17.53
N LEU A 62 2.77 0.27 16.72
CA LEU A 62 2.45 1.60 17.23
C LEU A 62 0.97 1.67 17.66
N PRO A 63 0.64 2.35 18.77
CA PRO A 63 -0.70 2.38 19.33
C PRO A 63 -1.64 3.37 18.60
N PHE A 64 -1.63 3.35 17.27
CA PHE A 64 -2.66 4.00 16.47
C PHE A 64 -3.99 3.26 16.65
N ARG A 65 -5.11 3.97 16.48
CA ARG A 65 -6.47 3.38 16.41
C ARG A 65 -6.49 2.23 15.42
N GLN A 66 -5.80 2.42 14.30
CA GLN A 66 -5.58 1.38 13.31
C GLN A 66 -4.38 1.74 12.42
N ALA A 67 -3.63 0.74 11.98
CA ALA A 67 -2.64 0.90 10.93
C ALA A 67 -2.90 -0.08 9.78
N TYR A 68 -2.72 0.40 8.53
CA TYR A 68 -2.98 -0.35 7.30
C TYR A 68 -1.76 -0.34 6.37
N MET A 69 -1.29 -1.52 6.00
CA MET A 69 -0.16 -1.76 5.11
C MET A 69 -0.69 -2.10 3.72
N PHE A 70 -0.68 -1.11 2.82
CA PHE A 70 -1.13 -1.28 1.45
C PHE A 70 0.00 -1.90 0.62
N ARG A 71 -0.20 -3.13 0.14
CA ARG A 71 0.76 -3.87 -0.70
C ARG A 71 0.22 -3.99 -2.12
N PRO A 72 0.23 -2.90 -2.92
CA PRO A 72 -0.15 -3.00 -4.32
C PRO A 72 0.87 -3.84 -5.10
N GLY A 73 0.37 -4.58 -6.11
CA GLY A 73 1.21 -5.18 -7.14
C GLY A 73 1.49 -4.19 -8.27
N PHE A 74 1.23 -4.60 -9.51
CA PHE A 74 1.22 -3.74 -10.68
C PHE A 74 0.11 -2.69 -10.59
N VAL A 75 0.51 -1.42 -10.46
CA VAL A 75 -0.39 -0.29 -10.39
C VAL A 75 -0.60 0.29 -11.79
N ARG A 76 -1.80 0.17 -12.34
CA ARG A 76 -2.20 0.88 -13.56
C ARG A 76 -2.38 2.37 -13.23
N PRO A 77 -1.71 3.28 -13.95
CA PRO A 77 -1.84 4.71 -13.75
C PRO A 77 -3.24 5.20 -14.13
N THR A 78 -3.72 6.22 -13.42
CA THR A 78 -4.96 6.94 -13.75
C THR A 78 -4.75 7.83 -14.98
N PRO A 79 -5.76 8.03 -15.86
CA PRO A 79 -5.69 9.00 -16.95
C PRO A 79 -5.23 10.38 -16.47
N GLY A 80 -4.29 11.00 -17.19
CA GLY A 80 -3.74 12.32 -16.86
C GLY A 80 -2.43 12.31 -16.07
N LEU A 81 -1.91 11.15 -15.66
CA LEU A 81 -0.60 11.08 -14.97
C LEU A 81 0.56 11.40 -15.93
N GLN A 82 1.17 12.58 -15.76
CA GLN A 82 2.19 13.11 -16.68
C GLN A 82 3.56 12.39 -16.61
N ARG A 83 3.88 11.73 -15.49
CA ARG A 83 5.13 10.98 -15.30
C ARG A 83 4.87 9.48 -15.23
N THR A 84 4.63 8.87 -16.39
CA THR A 84 4.54 7.41 -16.54
C THR A 84 5.63 6.92 -17.48
N HIS A 85 6.28 5.81 -17.13
CA HIS A 85 7.25 5.19 -18.04
C HIS A 85 6.54 4.70 -19.30
N SER A 86 7.19 4.81 -20.46
CA SER A 86 6.63 4.46 -21.78
C SER A 86 6.09 3.03 -21.87
N TYR A 87 6.69 2.08 -21.13
CA TYR A 87 6.22 0.69 -21.06
C TYR A 87 4.80 0.55 -20.49
N TYR A 88 4.31 1.50 -19.70
CA TYR A 88 2.94 1.46 -19.18
C TYR A 88 1.90 1.52 -20.30
N LYS A 89 2.18 2.22 -21.42
CA LYS A 89 1.28 2.21 -22.59
C LYS A 89 1.20 0.82 -23.22
N ALA A 90 2.33 0.13 -23.29
CA ALA A 90 2.44 -1.22 -23.85
C ALA A 90 1.86 -2.33 -22.93
N ILE A 91 1.70 -2.10 -21.63
CA ILE A 91 1.07 -3.07 -20.72
C ILE A 91 -0.41 -2.74 -20.49
N SER A 92 -0.81 -1.48 -20.64
CA SER A 92 -2.18 -1.02 -20.40
C SER A 92 -3.21 -1.67 -21.32
N TRP A 93 -2.85 -2.02 -22.57
CA TRP A 93 -3.77 -2.71 -23.49
C TRP A 93 -4.07 -4.15 -23.03
N LEU A 94 -3.15 -4.79 -22.29
CA LEU A 94 -3.31 -6.14 -21.77
C LEU A 94 -4.07 -6.16 -20.43
N TYR A 95 -4.29 -5.00 -19.81
CA TYR A 95 -5.03 -4.85 -18.55
C TYR A 95 -6.39 -5.57 -18.48
N PRO A 96 -7.30 -5.50 -19.48
CA PRO A 96 -8.58 -6.21 -19.44
C PRO A 96 -8.42 -7.74 -19.34
N VAL A 97 -7.27 -8.28 -19.78
CA VAL A 97 -6.92 -9.70 -19.66
C VAL A 97 -6.20 -9.99 -18.33
N LEU A 98 -5.28 -9.12 -17.91
CA LEU A 98 -4.51 -9.30 -16.68
C LEU A 98 -5.37 -9.17 -15.41
N ARG A 99 -6.39 -8.30 -15.40
CA ARG A 99 -7.22 -8.05 -14.23
C ARG A 99 -8.01 -9.28 -13.75
N PRO A 100 -8.73 -10.03 -14.61
CA PRO A 100 -9.42 -11.25 -14.18
C PRO A 100 -8.47 -12.42 -13.90
N LEU A 101 -7.35 -12.52 -14.61
CA LEU A 101 -6.38 -13.63 -14.45
C LEU A 101 -5.48 -13.46 -13.22
N PHE A 102 -5.10 -12.22 -12.89
CA PHE A 102 -4.16 -11.91 -11.81
C PHE A 102 -4.72 -10.83 -10.85
N PRO A 103 -5.91 -11.03 -10.26
CA PRO A 103 -6.59 -10.01 -9.44
C PRO A 103 -5.81 -9.65 -8.17
N LYS A 104 -4.92 -10.54 -7.71
CA LYS A 104 -4.03 -10.30 -6.56
C LYS A 104 -2.82 -9.41 -6.88
N TYR A 105 -2.47 -9.29 -8.16
CA TYR A 105 -1.24 -8.61 -8.59
C TYR A 105 -1.49 -7.33 -9.37
N VAL A 106 -2.73 -7.01 -9.72
CA VAL A 106 -3.05 -5.86 -10.58
C VAL A 106 -4.06 -4.97 -9.88
N ILE A 107 -3.80 -3.67 -9.81
CA ILE A 107 -4.66 -2.66 -9.17
C ILE A 107 -4.58 -1.34 -9.95
N THR A 108 -5.57 -0.46 -9.84
CA THR A 108 -5.46 0.92 -10.34
C THR A 108 -5.05 1.89 -9.24
N LEU A 109 -4.40 3.00 -9.61
CA LEU A 109 -4.07 4.06 -8.65
C LEU A 109 -5.34 4.67 -8.01
N SER A 110 -6.44 4.75 -8.76
CA SER A 110 -7.73 5.23 -8.24
C SER A 110 -8.28 4.29 -7.15
N GLU A 111 -8.23 2.97 -7.36
CA GLU A 111 -8.65 2.00 -6.34
C GLU A 111 -7.80 2.10 -5.07
N ILE A 112 -6.48 2.31 -5.18
CA ILE A 112 -5.62 2.52 -4.01
C ILE A 112 -6.09 3.75 -3.23
N GLY A 113 -6.30 4.89 -3.90
CA GLY A 113 -6.74 6.12 -3.26
C GLY A 113 -8.12 5.98 -2.59
N GLN A 114 -9.09 5.37 -3.27
CA GLN A 114 -10.42 5.12 -2.71
C GLN A 114 -10.35 4.17 -1.51
N ALA A 115 -9.56 3.12 -1.59
CA ALA A 115 -9.37 2.19 -0.47
C ALA A 115 -8.70 2.85 0.73
N MET A 116 -7.76 3.78 0.54
CA MET A 116 -7.16 4.55 1.63
C MET A 116 -8.16 5.49 2.31
N ILE A 117 -9.10 6.08 1.57
CA ILE A 117 -10.18 6.88 2.16
C ILE A 117 -11.14 5.95 2.94
N HIS A 118 -11.58 4.87 2.30
CA HIS A 118 -12.51 3.93 2.91
C HIS A 118 -11.93 3.19 4.12
N SER A 119 -10.61 2.95 4.17
CA SER A 119 -9.96 2.35 5.35
C SER A 119 -10.09 3.24 6.59
N VAL A 120 -10.10 4.56 6.40
CA VAL A 120 -10.28 5.53 7.49
C VAL A 120 -11.74 5.61 7.90
N THR A 121 -12.66 5.70 6.93
CA THR A 121 -14.10 5.95 7.19
C THR A 121 -14.89 4.71 7.57
N ARG A 122 -14.52 3.53 7.06
CA ARG A 122 -15.26 2.26 7.25
C ARG A 122 -14.43 1.20 7.99
N GLY A 123 -13.11 1.31 7.93
CA GLY A 123 -12.21 0.26 8.40
C GLY A 123 -12.15 -0.93 7.45
N TYR A 124 -11.31 -1.90 7.82
CA TYR A 124 -11.11 -3.18 7.18
C TYR A 124 -10.58 -4.18 8.21
N GLY A 125 -11.04 -5.42 8.16
CA GLY A 125 -10.77 -6.42 9.21
C GLY A 125 -9.32 -6.93 9.28
N GLN A 126 -8.51 -6.67 8.24
CA GLN A 126 -7.11 -7.08 8.21
C GLN A 126 -6.21 -5.85 8.02
N PRO A 127 -5.07 -5.76 8.73
CA PRO A 127 -4.19 -4.61 8.63
C PRO A 127 -3.29 -4.64 7.39
N VAL A 128 -3.11 -5.78 6.74
CA VAL A 128 -2.30 -5.90 5.51
C VAL A 128 -3.25 -6.13 4.33
N LEU A 129 -3.20 -5.27 3.32
CA LEU A 129 -4.09 -5.31 2.17
C LEU A 129 -3.28 -5.51 0.89
N GLU A 130 -3.47 -6.64 0.21
CA GLU A 130 -2.94 -6.85 -1.14
C GLU A 130 -3.92 -6.29 -2.19
N SER A 131 -3.56 -6.38 -3.48
CA SER A 131 -4.37 -5.78 -4.56
C SER A 131 -5.85 -6.23 -4.54
N LYS A 132 -6.12 -7.47 -4.10
CA LYS A 132 -7.50 -7.98 -3.99
C LYS A 132 -8.28 -7.24 -2.90
N GLU A 133 -7.70 -7.11 -1.71
CA GLU A 133 -8.31 -6.43 -0.57
C GLU A 133 -8.43 -4.92 -0.82
N ILE A 134 -7.41 -4.32 -1.44
CA ILE A 134 -7.45 -2.91 -1.87
C ILE A 134 -8.62 -2.70 -2.83
N ALA A 135 -8.75 -3.53 -3.87
CA ALA A 135 -9.85 -3.44 -4.83
C ALA A 135 -11.22 -3.64 -4.18
N HIS A 136 -11.31 -4.54 -3.20
CA HIS A 136 -12.54 -4.76 -2.45
C HIS A 136 -12.93 -3.54 -1.64
N LEU A 137 -11.98 -3.00 -0.86
CA LEU A 137 -12.20 -1.82 -0.02
C LEU A 137 -12.47 -0.55 -0.83
N ALA A 138 -11.94 -0.46 -2.06
CA ALA A 138 -12.19 0.66 -2.97
C ALA A 138 -13.65 0.79 -3.43
N LYS A 139 -14.44 -0.29 -3.36
CA LYS A 139 -15.83 -0.26 -3.83
C LYS A 139 -16.66 0.74 -3.00
N PRO A 140 -17.59 1.47 -3.64
CA PRO A 140 -18.58 2.24 -2.89
C PRO A 140 -19.38 1.30 -2.00
N SER A 141 -19.76 1.77 -0.82
CA SER A 141 -20.74 1.07 0.00
C SER A 141 -22.01 0.89 -0.83
N SER A 142 -22.54 -0.34 -0.91
CA SER A 142 -23.87 -0.54 -1.47
C SER A 142 -24.82 0.43 -0.76
N PRO A 143 -25.69 1.16 -1.49
CA PRO A 143 -26.73 1.94 -0.83
C PRO A 143 -27.49 1.00 0.10
N GLU A 144 -27.63 1.43 1.35
CA GLU A 144 -28.52 0.81 2.32
C GLU A 144 -29.90 0.70 1.64
N LYS A 145 -30.41 -0.52 1.51
CA LYS A 145 -31.75 -0.75 0.96
C LYS A 145 -32.81 -0.26 1.93
#